data_AF-M5RQY0-F1
#
_entry.id   AF-M5RQY0-F1
#
_cell.length_a   1.000
_cell.length_b   1.000
_cell.length_c   1.000
_cell.angle_alpha   90.00
_cell.angle_beta   90.00
_cell.angle_gamma   90.00
#
_symmetry.space_group_name_H-M   'P 1'
#
loop_
_entity.id
_entity.type
_entity.pdbx_description
1 polymer ?
#
loop_
_entity_poly.entity_id
_entity_poly.type
_entity_poly.pdbx_seq_one_letter_code
_entity_poly.pdbx_strand_id
1 'polypeptide(L)'
;MTFRLQYRSSADSRTKNACFCFGSSTENDQLFKAGTMIGLNRHGIFDGSWANMTSGAGKKASLDPTETFDVTVTIDLEHSKAILVVGKTRIEQSLPKSLESVTHVGIYAKETSSEFTMPVRTSE
;
A
#
# COMPACT_ATOMS: atom_id res chain seq x y z
N MET A 1 10.26 10.67 -0.79
CA MET A 1 10.90 9.55 -0.05
C MET A 1 10.43 8.22 -0.64
N THR A 2 11.29 7.21 -0.68
CA THR A 2 10.96 5.92 -1.31
C THR A 2 11.24 4.77 -0.34
N PHE A 3 10.32 3.80 -0.31
CA PHE A 3 10.41 2.58 0.49
C PHE A 3 10.34 1.35 -0.41
N ARG A 4 11.17 0.35 -0.11
CA ARG A 4 11.13 -0.97 -0.74
C ARG A 4 10.85 -2.04 0.30
N LEU A 5 9.97 -2.97 -0.04
CA LEU A 5 9.64 -4.13 0.78
C LEU A 5 9.10 -5.25 -0.10
N GLN A 6 9.13 -6.46 0.44
CA GLN A 6 8.43 -7.60 -0.10
C GLN A 6 7.30 -7.99 0.84
N TYR A 7 6.22 -8.51 0.27
CA TYR A 7 5.18 -9.14 1.06
C TYR A 7 4.50 -10.29 0.32
N ARG A 8 3.87 -11.18 1.08
CA ARG A 8 2.99 -12.24 0.57
C ARG A 8 1.87 -12.51 1.56
N SER A 9 0.77 -13.08 1.08
CA SER A 9 -0.23 -13.63 2.00
C SER A 9 0.33 -14.90 2.66
N SER A 10 0.11 -15.06 3.96
CA SER A 10 0.43 -16.29 4.71
C SER A 10 -0.82 -17.00 5.24
N ALA A 11 -2.02 -16.50 4.90
CA ALA A 11 -3.29 -17.12 5.24
C ALA A 11 -4.01 -17.60 3.98
N ASP A 12 -4.64 -18.78 4.06
CA ASP A 12 -5.60 -19.23 3.04
C ASP A 12 -7.05 -18.85 3.39
N SER A 13 -7.29 -17.55 3.57
CA SER A 13 -8.63 -17.00 3.83
C SER A 13 -9.20 -16.27 2.61
N ARG A 14 -10.50 -15.97 2.64
CA ARG A 14 -11.14 -15.16 1.59
C ARG A 14 -10.62 -13.71 1.58
N THR A 15 -10.32 -13.17 2.76
CA THR A 15 -9.76 -11.82 2.92
C THR A 15 -8.24 -11.90 2.93
N LYS A 16 -7.60 -11.53 1.81
CA LYS A 16 -6.14 -11.48 1.66
C LYS A 16 -5.73 -10.07 1.26
N ASN A 17 -4.88 -9.43 2.06
CA ASN A 17 -4.34 -8.10 1.77
C ASN A 17 -2.94 -7.93 2.37
N ALA A 18 -2.11 -7.15 1.71
CA ALA A 18 -0.81 -6.76 2.21
C ALA A 18 -0.51 -5.34 1.73
N CYS A 19 -0.47 -4.40 2.66
CA CYS A 19 -0.25 -2.98 2.37
C CYS A 19 0.88 -2.41 3.23
N PHE A 20 1.64 -1.52 2.62
CA PHE A 20 2.44 -0.53 3.32
C PHE A 20 1.55 0.66 3.70
N CYS A 21 1.67 1.17 4.92
CA CYS A 21 0.93 2.31 5.41
C CYS A 21 1.82 3.50 5.69
N PHE A 22 1.29 4.70 5.45
CA PHE A 22 1.98 5.94 5.77
C PHE A 22 0.99 7.08 6.07
N GLY A 23 1.44 8.04 6.88
CA GLY A 23 0.68 9.25 7.17
C GLY A 23 1.33 10.11 8.25
N SER A 24 0.59 11.13 8.70
CA SER A 24 1.01 12.07 9.75
C SER A 24 0.57 11.65 11.16
N SER A 25 -0.26 10.62 11.29
CA SER A 25 -0.75 10.08 12.57
C SER A 25 -0.78 8.55 12.56
N THR A 26 -1.03 7.94 13.72
CA THR A 26 -1.24 6.49 13.87
C THR A 26 -2.69 6.06 13.63
N GLU A 27 -3.61 7.01 13.44
CA GLU A 27 -5.04 6.72 13.30
C GLU A 27 -5.29 6.01 11.97
N ASN A 28 -5.85 4.79 12.02
CA ASN A 28 -6.05 3.96 10.83
C ASN A 28 -6.78 4.69 9.70
N ASP A 29 -7.78 5.51 10.06
CA ASP A 29 -8.63 6.22 9.10
C ASP A 29 -7.95 7.47 8.51
N GLN A 30 -6.78 7.85 9.02
CA GLN A 30 -5.95 8.95 8.51
C GLN A 30 -4.70 8.46 7.77
N LEU A 31 -4.47 7.13 7.74
CA LEU A 31 -3.35 6.52 7.04
C LEU A 31 -3.72 6.19 5.59
N PHE A 32 -2.76 6.43 4.69
CA PHE A 32 -2.76 5.86 3.36
C PHE A 32 -2.32 4.39 3.42
N LYS A 33 -2.91 3.57 2.56
CA LYS A 33 -2.64 2.14 2.39
C LYS A 33 -2.24 1.91 0.94
N ALA A 34 -0.99 1.53 0.71
CA ALA A 34 -0.41 1.25 -0.59
C ALA A 34 0.02 -0.22 -0.68
N GLY A 35 -0.60 -1.00 -1.55
CA GLY A 35 -0.20 -2.39 -1.74
C GLY A 35 -1.20 -3.22 -2.53
N THR A 36 -1.35 -4.48 -2.11
CA THR A 36 -2.12 -5.49 -2.83
C THR A 36 -3.32 -5.96 -2.03
N MET A 37 -4.49 -5.83 -2.64
CA MET A 37 -5.74 -6.43 -2.21
C MET A 37 -5.88 -7.77 -2.93
N ILE A 38 -5.14 -8.75 -2.44
CA ILE A 38 -4.97 -10.06 -3.07
C ILE A 38 -6.34 -10.72 -3.31
N GLY A 39 -7.21 -10.73 -2.30
CA GLY A 39 -8.57 -11.30 -2.42
C GLY A 39 -9.48 -10.56 -3.40
N LEU A 40 -9.11 -9.34 -3.81
CA LEU A 40 -9.84 -8.54 -4.81
C LEU A 40 -9.13 -8.48 -6.17
N ASN A 41 -8.00 -9.19 -6.35
CA ASN A 41 -7.19 -9.17 -7.57
C ASN A 41 -6.80 -7.74 -7.99
N ARG A 42 -6.32 -6.93 -7.04
CA ARG A 42 -5.99 -5.52 -7.26
C ARG A 42 -4.71 -5.08 -6.55
N HIS A 43 -3.99 -4.15 -7.17
CA HIS A 43 -3.05 -3.27 -6.49
C HIS A 43 -3.70 -1.89 -6.34
N GLY A 44 -3.33 -1.10 -5.33
CA GLY A 44 -3.91 0.22 -5.13
C GLY A 44 -3.28 1.04 -4.03
N ILE A 45 -3.61 2.34 -4.03
CA ILE A 45 -3.31 3.28 -2.95
C ILE A 45 -4.63 3.94 -2.57
N PHE A 46 -5.03 3.88 -1.30
CA PHE A 46 -6.24 4.53 -0.82
C PHE A 46 -6.02 5.11 0.58
N ASP A 47 -6.75 6.17 0.91
CA ASP A 47 -6.77 6.78 2.24
C ASP A 47 -7.83 6.14 3.13
N GLY A 48 -7.53 6.04 4.42
CA GLY A 48 -8.50 5.68 5.44
C GLY A 48 -9.06 4.27 5.31
N SER A 49 -10.39 4.13 5.36
CA SER A 49 -11.08 2.85 5.44
C SER A 49 -11.08 2.07 4.11
N TRP A 50 -11.22 0.74 4.20
CA TRP A 50 -11.35 -0.16 3.05
C TRP A 50 -12.49 0.19 2.08
N ALA A 51 -13.52 0.91 2.55
CA ALA A 51 -14.57 1.42 1.68
C ALA A 51 -14.02 2.31 0.53
N ASN A 52 -12.92 3.03 0.80
CA ASN A 52 -12.27 3.91 -0.18
C ASN A 52 -11.46 3.12 -1.23
N MET A 53 -11.19 1.84 -1.00
CA MET A 53 -10.57 0.99 -2.03
C MET A 53 -11.58 0.61 -3.12
N THR A 54 -12.86 0.45 -2.78
CA THR A 54 -13.90 0.05 -3.73
C THR A 54 -14.33 1.15 -4.70
N SER A 55 -13.97 2.42 -4.42
CA SER A 55 -14.34 3.58 -5.25
C SER A 55 -13.45 3.80 -6.48
N GLY A 56 -12.52 2.89 -6.77
CA GLY A 56 -11.69 2.93 -8.00
C GLY A 56 -10.21 3.21 -7.77
N ALA A 57 -9.76 3.29 -6.52
CA ALA A 57 -8.39 3.63 -6.10
C ALA A 57 -7.31 2.56 -6.43
N GLY A 58 -7.61 1.61 -7.33
CA GLY A 58 -6.63 0.59 -7.71
C GLY A 58 -6.90 -0.14 -9.01
N LYS A 59 -5.81 -0.66 -9.59
CA LYS A 59 -5.81 -1.39 -10.87
C LYS A 59 -6.05 -2.87 -10.63
N LYS A 60 -6.93 -3.47 -11.45
CA LYS A 60 -7.07 -4.92 -11.52
C LYS A 60 -5.76 -5.54 -12.01
N ALA A 61 -5.38 -6.64 -11.42
CA ALA A 61 -4.23 -7.44 -11.80
C ALA A 61 -4.60 -8.92 -11.67
N SER A 62 -4.07 -9.77 -12.55
CA SER A 62 -4.20 -11.21 -12.37
C SER A 62 -3.14 -11.62 -11.34
N LEU A 63 -3.58 -11.93 -10.12
CA LEU A 63 -2.69 -12.23 -9.00
C LEU A 63 -2.74 -13.71 -8.68
N ASP A 64 -1.58 -14.31 -8.40
CA ASP A 64 -1.54 -15.58 -7.68
C ASP A 64 -1.64 -15.27 -6.17
N PRO A 65 -2.62 -15.83 -5.43
CA PRO A 65 -2.77 -15.58 -4.00
C PRO A 65 -1.57 -15.97 -3.13
N THR A 66 -0.66 -16.79 -3.66
CA THR A 66 0.57 -17.26 -3.01
C THR A 66 1.82 -16.51 -3.48
N GLU A 67 1.68 -15.60 -4.44
CA GLU A 67 2.77 -14.80 -4.98
C GLU A 67 3.41 -13.92 -3.91
N THR A 68 4.73 -13.78 -4.02
CA THR A 68 5.48 -12.76 -3.29
C THR A 68 5.64 -11.53 -4.17
N PHE A 69 5.23 -10.38 -3.64
CA PHE A 69 5.23 -9.12 -4.37
C PHE A 69 6.40 -8.25 -3.94
N ASP A 70 7.25 -7.88 -4.90
CA ASP A 70 8.23 -6.80 -4.74
C ASP A 70 7.53 -5.45 -4.92
N VAL A 71 7.64 -4.59 -3.90
CA VAL A 71 6.92 -3.32 -3.86
C VAL A 71 7.86 -2.16 -3.63
N THR A 72 7.66 -1.12 -4.43
CA THR A 72 8.24 0.21 -4.22
C THR A 72 7.11 1.21 -3.99
N VAL A 73 7.18 1.93 -2.87
CA VAL A 73 6.27 3.04 -2.55
C VAL A 73 7.07 4.33 -2.51
N THR A 74 6.71 5.28 -3.37
CA THR A 74 7.28 6.63 -3.35
C THR A 74 6.22 7.61 -2.83
N ILE A 75 6.59 8.38 -1.82
CA ILE A 75 5.79 9.47 -1.26
C ILE A 75 6.47 10.78 -1.65
N ASP A 76 5.83 11.53 -2.52
CA ASP A 76 6.31 12.77 -3.10
C ASP A 76 5.41 13.91 -2.62
N LEU A 77 5.75 14.46 -1.45
CA LEU A 77 4.97 15.54 -0.83
C LEU A 77 5.09 16.85 -1.61
N GLU A 78 6.23 17.09 -2.25
CA GLU A 78 6.48 18.27 -3.10
C GLU A 78 5.48 18.33 -4.26
N HIS A 79 5.24 17.19 -4.92
CA HIS A 79 4.26 17.09 -6.00
C HIS A 79 2.89 16.56 -5.55
N SER A 80 2.65 16.48 -4.23
CA SER A 80 1.39 16.01 -3.64
C SER A 80 0.89 14.68 -4.22
N LYS A 81 1.77 13.67 -4.34
CA LYS A 81 1.41 12.36 -4.89
C LYS A 81 2.12 11.20 -4.19
N ALA A 82 1.47 10.04 -4.20
CA ALA A 82 2.06 8.77 -3.86
C ALA A 82 2.06 7.86 -5.08
N ILE A 83 3.11 7.07 -5.23
CA ILE A 83 3.31 6.14 -6.33
C ILE A 83 3.55 4.75 -5.74
N LEU A 84 2.83 3.77 -6.25
CA LEU A 84 2.99 2.36 -5.95
C LEU A 84 3.46 1.66 -7.22
N VAL A 85 4.57 0.94 -7.11
CA VAL A 85 5.05 0.04 -8.15
C VAL A 85 5.08 -1.38 -7.60
N VAL A 86 4.35 -2.28 -8.25
CA VAL A 86 4.36 -3.73 -7.97
C VAL A 86 4.60 -4.46 -9.28
N GLY A 87 5.78 -5.05 -9.44
CA GLY A 87 6.22 -5.61 -10.73
C GLY A 87 6.14 -4.57 -11.85
N LYS A 88 5.32 -4.84 -12.88
CA LYS A 88 5.07 -3.92 -14.02
C LYS A 88 3.93 -2.94 -13.78
N THR A 89 3.20 -3.07 -12.67
CA THR A 89 2.05 -2.22 -12.37
C THR A 89 2.49 -0.96 -11.63
N ARG A 90 2.24 0.20 -12.24
CA ARG A 90 2.39 1.52 -11.61
C ARG A 90 1.02 2.16 -11.33
N ILE A 91 0.83 2.64 -10.11
CA ILE A 91 -0.36 3.35 -9.65
C ILE A 91 0.08 4.66 -9.03
N GLU A 92 -0.59 5.74 -9.38
CA GLU A 92 -0.38 7.07 -8.80
C GLU A 92 -1.66 7.52 -8.12
N GLN A 93 -1.52 8.13 -6.95
CA GLN A 93 -2.62 8.65 -6.14
C GLN A 93 -2.26 10.05 -5.66
N SER A 94 -3.16 11.00 -5.86
CA SER A 94 -3.00 12.35 -5.32
C SER A 94 -3.05 12.31 -3.79
N LEU A 95 -2.13 13.02 -3.15
CA LEU A 95 -2.13 13.27 -1.72
C LEU A 95 -2.76 14.65 -1.45
N PRO A 96 -3.44 14.82 -0.30
CA PRO A 96 -3.96 16.11 0.08
C PRO A 96 -2.81 17.07 0.39
N LYS A 97 -2.95 18.34 0.00
CA LYS A 97 -1.95 19.38 0.28
C LYS A 97 -1.71 19.61 1.78
N SER A 98 -2.65 19.20 2.63
CA SER A 98 -2.51 19.26 4.09
C SER A 98 -1.57 18.20 4.66
N LEU A 99 -1.15 17.20 3.88
CA LEU A 99 -0.14 16.22 4.31
C LEU A 99 1.26 16.81 4.12
N GLU A 100 1.69 17.62 5.08
CA GLU A 100 2.99 18.32 5.03
C GLU A 100 4.17 17.41 5.40
N SER A 101 3.93 16.37 6.20
CA SER A 101 4.96 15.41 6.60
C SER A 101 4.39 14.00 6.81
N VAL A 102 5.24 13.01 6.58
CA VAL A 102 4.98 11.61 6.95
C VAL A 102 5.87 11.27 8.13
N THR A 103 5.24 11.11 9.29
CA THR A 103 5.89 10.79 10.57
C THR A 103 5.72 9.32 10.96
N HIS A 104 4.77 8.64 10.33
CA HIS A 104 4.44 7.25 10.60
C HIS A 104 4.48 6.44 9.31
N VAL A 105 5.18 5.31 9.38
CA VAL A 105 5.17 4.27 8.35
C VAL A 105 5.04 2.92 9.01
N GLY A 106 4.43 1.98 8.32
CA GLY A 106 4.22 0.64 8.86
C GLY A 106 3.65 -0.32 7.85
N ILE A 107 3.25 -1.49 8.34
CA ILE A 107 2.57 -2.52 7.56
C ILE A 107 1.13 -2.62 8.03
N TYR A 108 0.26 -3.05 7.12
CA TYR A 108 -1.15 -3.24 7.40
C TYR A 108 -1.65 -4.53 6.79
N ALA A 109 -2.19 -5.37 7.67
CA ALA A 109 -2.86 -6.61 7.37
C ALA A 109 -4.12 -6.68 8.25
N LYS A 110 -5.29 -6.36 7.68
CA LYS A 110 -6.57 -6.42 8.41
C LYS A 110 -7.29 -7.73 8.10
N GLU A 111 -7.72 -8.43 9.16
CA GLU A 111 -8.51 -9.68 9.07
C GLU A 111 -7.86 -10.73 8.14
N THR A 112 -6.54 -10.71 8.09
CA THR A 112 -5.71 -11.56 7.24
C THR A 112 -4.36 -11.79 7.91
N SER A 113 -3.56 -12.70 7.37
CA SER A 113 -2.16 -12.87 7.74
C SER A 113 -1.31 -12.67 6.49
N SER A 114 -0.30 -11.81 6.62
CA SER A 114 0.67 -11.51 5.57
C SER A 114 2.05 -11.38 6.18
N GLU A 115 3.04 -11.87 5.45
CA GLU A 115 4.45 -11.74 5.82
C GLU A 115 5.05 -10.56 5.07
N PHE A 116 5.92 -9.81 5.75
CA PHE A 116 6.59 -8.64 5.22
C PHE A 116 8.08 -8.70 5.53
N THR A 117 8.91 -8.28 4.59
CA THR A 117 10.26 -7.85 4.95
C THR A 117 10.20 -6.51 5.68
N MET A 118 11.23 -6.19 6.46
CA MET A 118 11.35 -4.84 7.03
C MET A 118 11.38 -3.80 5.90
N PRO A 119 10.55 -2.74 5.94
CA PRO A 119 10.61 -1.68 4.93
C PRO A 119 11.96 -0.98 4.93
N VAL A 120 12.64 -0.98 3.79
CA VAL A 120 13.91 -0.30 3.61
C VAL A 120 13.66 1.05 2.96
N ARG A 121 13.98 2.13 3.68
CA ARG A 121 13.98 3.48 3.11
C ARG A 121 15.19 3.62 2.19
N THR A 122 14.97 3.96 0.93
CA THR A 122 16.04 4.21 -0.04
C THR A 122 16.22 5.71 -0.21
N SER A 123 17.47 6.18 -0.13
CA SER A 123 17.86 7.46 -0.71
C SER A 123 17.91 7.26 -2.22
N GLU A 124 17.05 7.96 -2.96
CA GLU A 124 17.39 8.31 -4.33
C GLU A 124 18.45 9.41 -4.31
#